data_AF-A0A970RZ28-F1
#
_entry.id   AF-A0A970RZ28-F1
#
_cell.length_a   1.000
_cell.length_b   1.000
_cell.length_c   1.000
_cell.angle_alpha   90.00
_cell.angle_beta   90.00
_cell.angle_gamma   90.00
#
_symmetry.space_group_name_H-M   'P 1'
#
loop_
_entity.id
_entity.type
_entity.pdbx_description
1 polymer ?
#
loop_
_entity_poly.entity_id
_entity_poly.type
_entity_poly.pdbx_seq_one_letter_code
_entity_poly.pdbx_strand_id
1 'polypeptide(L)'
;MNFKEAERLRDSKQISSENQEEVYQIFQKKVIFKLKIAFAIFIVLLILTSVAIFIGGGRFSSAKMRNFLVITLISVTFINLAILAYHLLAKVKPNHYLKFYKAYDIVQFIFLTVLIILFAQVFLFKTATIVGSSMEPTLEDGDTVFVFQIHSTFKRDKIVVMDATFYPDINSETFDYYESSSTEKYYVKRIQALPGDTIAYVEKGTNLELYINDQFVQVIKNINYQKIVKHLIAEVDGVIPHGKYLLLGDNSDASKDSRSFGLVEEKHILGIVNFRFSRKFGFVK
;
A
#
# COMPACT_ATOMS: atom_id res chain seq x y z
N MET A 1 5.03 -1.85 47.93
CA MET A 1 6.08 -2.26 46.97
C MET A 1 5.81 -1.73 45.57
N ASN A 2 6.83 -1.28 44.84
CA ASN A 2 6.69 -0.86 43.42
C ASN A 2 6.96 -2.03 42.44
N PHE A 3 6.65 -1.87 41.16
CA PHE A 3 6.83 -2.97 40.19
C PHE A 3 8.29 -3.43 40.03
N LYS A 4 9.26 -2.49 40.01
CA LYS A 4 10.68 -2.85 39.87
C LYS A 4 11.18 -3.67 41.06
N GLU A 5 10.68 -3.34 42.25
CA GLU A 5 10.96 -4.04 43.50
C GLU A 5 10.32 -5.43 43.53
N ALA A 6 9.04 -5.53 43.14
CA ALA A 6 8.36 -6.81 42.96
C ALA A 6 9.04 -7.71 41.91
N GLU A 7 9.58 -7.10 40.86
CA GLU A 7 10.32 -7.81 39.82
C GLU A 7 11.66 -8.35 40.33
N ARG A 8 12.40 -7.57 41.12
CA ARG A 8 13.64 -8.00 41.76
C ARG A 8 13.41 -9.15 42.73
N LEU A 9 12.37 -9.07 43.57
CA LEU A 9 12.02 -10.13 44.52
C LEU A 9 11.61 -11.45 43.84
N ARG A 10 10.91 -11.36 42.71
CA ARG A 10 10.61 -12.53 41.88
C ARG A 10 11.87 -13.14 41.28
N ASP A 11 12.73 -12.32 40.67
CA ASP A 11 13.92 -12.79 39.96
C ASP A 11 14.99 -13.35 40.94
N SER A 12 15.07 -12.83 42.16
CA SER A 12 15.94 -13.37 43.23
C SER A 12 15.40 -14.65 43.88
N LYS A 13 14.17 -15.08 43.54
CA LYS A 13 13.41 -16.16 44.20
C LYS A 13 13.24 -15.95 45.72
N GLN A 14 13.42 -14.73 46.24
CA GLN A 14 13.25 -14.39 47.66
C GLN A 14 11.82 -13.91 47.96
N ILE A 15 10.82 -14.60 47.45
CA ILE A 15 9.42 -14.29 47.77
C ILE A 15 9.08 -15.02 49.07
N SER A 16 8.98 -14.29 50.19
CA SER A 16 8.40 -14.81 51.43
C SER A 16 6.89 -15.02 51.26
N SER A 17 6.29 -15.92 52.05
CA SER A 17 4.83 -16.13 52.07
C SER A 17 4.06 -14.83 52.34
N GLU A 18 4.64 -13.92 53.13
CA GLU A 18 4.09 -12.62 53.49
C GLU A 18 4.08 -11.63 52.32
N ASN A 19 5.14 -11.62 51.51
CA ASN A 19 5.25 -10.72 50.34
C ASN A 19 4.62 -11.29 49.07
N GLN A 20 4.30 -12.59 49.03
CA GLN A 20 3.84 -13.30 47.83
C GLN A 20 2.53 -12.73 47.27
N GLU A 21 1.58 -12.41 48.14
CA GLU A 21 0.29 -11.86 47.75
C GLU A 21 0.45 -10.43 47.21
N GLU A 22 1.27 -9.58 47.84
CA GLU A 22 1.55 -8.23 47.35
C GLU A 22 2.26 -8.24 45.99
N VAL A 23 3.28 -9.10 45.81
CA VAL A 23 3.96 -9.29 44.53
C VAL A 23 2.96 -9.75 43.46
N TYR A 24 2.12 -10.74 43.78
CA TYR A 24 1.09 -11.25 42.88
C TYR A 24 0.13 -10.14 42.41
N GLN A 25 -0.43 -9.36 43.34
CA GLN A 25 -1.38 -8.29 43.03
C GLN A 25 -0.77 -7.23 42.09
N ILE A 26 0.53 -6.93 42.27
CA ILE A 26 1.27 -6.02 41.40
C ILE A 26 1.39 -6.59 39.97
N PHE A 27 1.76 -7.86 39.81
CA PHE A 27 1.87 -8.50 38.50
C PHE A 27 0.51 -8.67 37.81
N GLN A 28 -0.52 -9.06 38.56
CA GLN A 28 -1.89 -9.20 38.06
C GLN A 28 -2.42 -7.87 37.51
N LYS A 29 -2.31 -6.77 38.29
CA LYS A 29 -2.72 -5.44 37.84
C LYS A 29 -2.02 -5.04 36.54
N LYS A 30 -0.73 -5.33 36.41
CA LYS A 30 0.04 -5.00 35.21
C LYS A 30 -0.36 -5.83 33.99
N VAL A 31 -0.61 -7.12 34.16
CA VAL A 31 -1.14 -7.99 33.08
C VAL A 31 -2.48 -7.48 32.58
N ILE A 32 -3.41 -7.23 33.50
CA ILE A 32 -4.75 -6.72 33.14
C ILE A 32 -4.63 -5.39 32.41
N PHE A 33 -3.76 -4.48 32.87
CA PHE A 33 -3.52 -3.20 32.20
C PHE A 33 -2.99 -3.37 30.78
N LYS A 34 -2.00 -4.25 30.56
CA LYS A 34 -1.47 -4.55 29.22
C LYS A 34 -2.49 -5.20 28.30
N LEU A 35 -3.28 -6.14 28.82
CA LEU A 35 -4.39 -6.75 28.10
C LEU A 35 -5.41 -5.70 27.64
N LYS A 36 -5.79 -4.75 28.52
CA LYS A 36 -6.69 -3.64 28.16
C LYS A 36 -6.11 -2.75 27.05
N ILE A 37 -4.82 -2.42 27.13
CA ILE A 37 -4.15 -1.64 26.08
C ILE A 37 -4.17 -2.40 24.75
N ALA A 38 -3.78 -3.67 24.74
CA ALA A 38 -3.76 -4.46 23.52
C ALA A 38 -5.15 -4.63 22.92
N PHE A 39 -6.17 -4.87 23.76
CA PHE A 39 -7.56 -4.89 23.33
C PHE A 39 -7.96 -3.57 22.65
N ALA A 40 -7.65 -2.42 23.27
CA ALA A 40 -7.91 -1.12 22.67
C ALA A 40 -7.19 -0.93 21.32
N ILE A 41 -5.92 -1.35 21.22
CA ILE A 41 -5.16 -1.29 19.96
C ILE A 41 -5.80 -2.18 18.88
N PHE A 42 -6.24 -3.39 19.21
CA PHE A 42 -6.92 -4.25 18.24
C PHE A 42 -8.25 -3.67 17.75
N ILE A 43 -9.03 -3.04 18.64
CA ILE A 43 -10.24 -2.31 18.25
C ILE A 43 -9.90 -1.15 17.31
N VAL A 44 -8.86 -0.37 17.62
CA VAL A 44 -8.38 0.70 16.75
C VAL A 44 -7.94 0.15 15.39
N LEU A 45 -7.19 -0.95 15.34
CA LEU A 45 -6.77 -1.59 14.09
C LEU A 45 -7.97 -2.10 13.28
N LEU A 46 -9.01 -2.64 13.91
CA LEU A 46 -10.24 -3.03 13.22
C LEU A 46 -10.96 -1.83 12.61
N ILE A 47 -11.08 -0.73 13.34
CA ILE A 47 -11.67 0.53 12.84
C ILE A 47 -10.83 1.06 11.67
N LEU A 48 -9.51 1.16 11.83
CA LEU A 48 -8.60 1.60 10.78
C LEU A 48 -8.68 0.69 9.55
N THR A 49 -8.87 -0.61 9.73
CA THR A 49 -9.07 -1.56 8.62
C THR A 49 -10.37 -1.30 7.89
N SER A 50 -11.47 -1.07 8.61
CA SER A 50 -12.76 -0.72 8.00
C SER A 50 -12.66 0.60 7.22
N VAL A 51 -12.05 1.63 7.83
CA VAL A 51 -11.81 2.93 7.17
C VAL A 51 -10.93 2.75 5.93
N ALA A 52 -9.82 1.99 6.04
CA ALA A 52 -8.91 1.76 4.92
C ALA A 52 -9.61 1.06 3.75
N ILE A 53 -10.47 0.07 4.01
CA ILE A 53 -11.27 -0.59 2.96
C ILE A 53 -12.24 0.40 2.33
N PHE A 54 -12.93 1.21 3.15
CA PHE A 54 -13.92 2.18 2.68
C PHE A 54 -13.31 3.24 1.74
N ILE A 55 -12.12 3.74 2.07
CA ILE A 55 -11.40 4.72 1.24
C ILE A 55 -10.60 4.09 0.10
N GLY A 56 -10.80 2.81 -0.19
CA GLY A 56 -10.18 2.12 -1.31
C GLY A 56 -8.71 1.76 -1.13
N GLY A 57 -8.25 1.60 0.12
CA GLY A 57 -6.94 1.07 0.47
C GLY A 57 -6.82 -0.44 0.20
N GLY A 58 -5.58 -0.92 0.09
CA GLY A 58 -5.30 -2.34 -0.18
C GLY A 58 -5.54 -2.79 -1.62
N ARG A 59 -5.38 -1.89 -2.59
CA ARG A 59 -5.52 -2.16 -4.03
C ARG A 59 -4.51 -3.19 -4.56
N PHE A 60 -3.32 -3.25 -3.97
CA PHE A 60 -2.31 -4.28 -4.32
C PHE A 60 -2.62 -5.66 -3.75
N SER A 61 -3.42 -5.72 -2.70
CA SER A 61 -3.73 -6.97 -2.00
C SER A 61 -4.97 -7.61 -2.59
N SER A 62 -4.93 -8.93 -2.82
CA SER A 62 -6.12 -9.64 -3.26
C SER A 62 -7.24 -9.55 -2.22
N ALA A 63 -8.50 -9.65 -2.64
CA ALA A 63 -9.63 -9.68 -1.72
C ALA A 63 -9.49 -10.80 -0.68
N LYS A 64 -8.93 -11.96 -1.08
CA LYS A 64 -8.61 -13.08 -0.17
C LYS A 64 -7.64 -12.66 0.94
N MET A 65 -6.56 -11.95 0.59
CA MET A 65 -5.56 -11.48 1.57
C MET A 65 -6.16 -10.45 2.53
N ARG A 66 -6.95 -9.49 2.02
CA ARG A 66 -7.63 -8.50 2.87
C ARG A 66 -8.60 -9.17 3.85
N ASN A 67 -9.42 -10.10 3.36
CA ASN A 67 -10.37 -10.84 4.18
C ASN A 67 -9.66 -11.70 5.23
N PHE A 68 -8.56 -12.37 4.86
CA PHE A 68 -7.74 -13.13 5.80
C PHE A 68 -7.22 -12.27 6.96
N LEU A 69 -6.70 -11.08 6.66
CA LEU A 69 -6.22 -10.15 7.68
C LEU A 69 -7.36 -9.65 8.58
N VAL A 70 -8.52 -9.30 8.01
CA VAL A 70 -9.71 -8.88 8.77
C VAL A 70 -10.18 -10.00 9.71
N ILE A 71 -10.33 -11.22 9.21
CA ILE A 71 -10.76 -12.38 10.02
C ILE A 71 -9.76 -12.62 11.14
N THR A 72 -8.47 -12.57 10.84
CA THR A 72 -7.40 -12.74 11.84
C THR A 72 -7.48 -11.66 12.92
N LEU A 73 -7.66 -10.39 12.55
CA LEU A 73 -7.83 -9.29 13.51
C LEU A 73 -9.06 -9.49 14.40
N ILE A 74 -10.19 -9.92 13.83
CA ILE A 74 -11.42 -10.22 14.59
C ILE A 74 -11.16 -11.37 15.57
N SER A 75 -10.62 -12.50 15.10
CA SER A 75 -10.32 -13.66 15.95
C SER A 75 -9.37 -13.32 17.09
N VAL A 76 -8.30 -12.58 16.80
CA VAL A 76 -7.33 -12.12 17.82
C VAL A 76 -8.01 -11.21 18.84
N THR A 77 -8.89 -10.32 18.40
CA THR A 77 -9.64 -9.42 19.29
C THR A 77 -10.53 -10.21 20.25
N PHE A 78 -11.26 -11.21 19.76
CA PHE A 78 -12.09 -12.08 20.58
C PHE A 78 -11.26 -12.94 21.55
N ILE A 79 -10.14 -13.50 21.09
CA ILE A 79 -9.22 -14.26 21.95
C ILE A 79 -8.67 -13.35 23.06
N ASN A 80 -8.23 -12.14 22.72
CA ASN A 80 -7.72 -11.18 23.70
C ASN A 80 -8.80 -10.78 24.72
N LEU A 81 -10.03 -10.55 24.27
CA LEU A 81 -11.18 -10.28 25.13
C LEU A 81 -11.47 -11.44 26.08
N ALA A 82 -11.45 -12.69 25.59
CA ALA A 82 -11.65 -13.86 26.41
C ALA A 82 -10.55 -14.02 27.48
N ILE A 83 -9.28 -13.79 27.11
CA ILE A 83 -8.16 -13.80 28.06
C ILE A 83 -8.33 -12.69 29.10
N LEU A 84 -8.70 -11.48 28.68
CA LEU A 84 -8.96 -10.37 29.59
C LEU A 84 -10.12 -10.68 30.55
N ALA A 85 -11.22 -11.24 30.05
CA ALA A 85 -12.36 -11.66 30.87
C ALA A 85 -11.96 -12.75 31.88
N TYR A 86 -11.16 -13.73 31.46
CA TYR A 86 -10.62 -14.75 32.36
C TYR A 86 -9.79 -14.13 33.50
N HIS A 87 -8.94 -13.15 33.20
CA HIS A 87 -8.11 -12.48 34.20
C HIS A 87 -8.90 -11.53 35.14
N LEU A 88 -10.06 -11.05 34.71
CA LEU A 88 -10.95 -10.20 35.50
C LEU A 88 -11.94 -10.99 36.37
N LEU A 89 -12.45 -12.12 35.87
CA LEU A 89 -13.55 -12.87 36.48
C LEU A 89 -13.07 -14.13 37.22
N ALA A 90 -12.01 -14.78 36.76
CA ALA A 90 -11.52 -16.01 37.37
C ALA A 90 -10.48 -15.73 38.47
N LYS A 91 -10.49 -16.54 39.53
CA LYS A 91 -9.42 -16.59 40.54
C LYS A 91 -8.19 -17.30 39.97
N VAL A 92 -7.42 -16.59 39.16
CA VAL A 92 -6.21 -17.13 38.50
C VAL A 92 -5.10 -17.32 39.53
N LYS A 93 -4.50 -18.52 39.57
CA LYS A 93 -3.46 -18.90 40.55
C LYS A 93 -2.26 -17.95 40.51
N PRO A 94 -1.71 -17.51 41.66
CA PRO A 94 -0.59 -16.57 41.71
C PRO A 94 0.65 -17.00 40.92
N ASN A 95 0.98 -18.29 40.97
CA ASN A 95 2.15 -18.86 40.29
C ASN A 95 2.09 -18.72 38.76
N HIS A 96 0.89 -18.60 38.17
CA HIS A 96 0.75 -18.43 36.72
C HIS A 96 1.32 -17.08 36.26
N TYR A 97 0.95 -15.99 36.94
CA TYR A 97 1.46 -14.65 36.64
C TYR A 97 2.96 -14.54 36.87
N LEU A 98 3.45 -15.13 37.96
CA LEU A 98 4.86 -15.03 38.30
C LEU A 98 5.76 -15.78 37.30
N LYS A 99 5.31 -16.92 36.79
CA LYS A 99 6.12 -17.76 35.89
C LYS A 99 6.01 -17.36 34.42
N PHE A 100 4.82 -17.03 33.93
CA PHE A 100 4.56 -16.89 32.50
C PHE A 100 4.40 -15.45 32.01
N TYR A 101 4.33 -14.46 32.90
CA TYR A 101 4.13 -13.06 32.51
C TYR A 101 5.14 -12.55 31.48
N LYS A 102 6.44 -12.77 31.70
CA LYS A 102 7.49 -12.30 30.78
C LYS A 102 7.34 -12.90 29.38
N ALA A 103 7.06 -14.20 29.29
CA ALA A 103 6.87 -14.88 28.01
C ALA A 103 5.62 -14.36 27.29
N TYR A 104 4.50 -14.24 28.01
CA TYR A 104 3.26 -13.68 27.49
C TYR A 104 3.46 -12.26 26.93
N ASP A 105 4.15 -11.41 27.68
CA ASP A 105 4.41 -10.01 27.32
C ASP A 105 5.25 -9.89 26.04
N ILE A 106 6.33 -10.67 25.92
CA ILE A 106 7.18 -10.70 24.73
C ILE A 106 6.42 -11.22 23.52
N VAL A 107 5.70 -12.34 23.67
CA VAL A 107 4.93 -12.95 22.58
C VAL A 107 3.85 -11.99 22.08
N GLN A 108 3.10 -11.37 23.00
CA GLN A 108 2.06 -10.41 22.65
C GLN A 108 2.64 -9.18 21.93
N PHE A 109 3.78 -8.66 22.38
CA PHE A 109 4.44 -7.52 21.76
C PHE A 109 4.92 -7.82 20.34
N ILE A 110 5.62 -8.96 20.14
CA ILE A 110 6.09 -9.37 18.81
C ILE A 110 4.89 -9.60 17.89
N PHE A 111 3.88 -10.32 18.36
CA PHE A 111 2.68 -10.61 17.59
C PHE A 111 1.95 -9.34 17.16
N LEU A 112 1.75 -8.39 18.08
CA LEU A 112 1.13 -7.10 17.79
C LEU A 112 1.96 -6.30 16.77
N THR A 113 3.28 -6.29 16.91
CA THR A 113 4.19 -5.60 15.99
C THR A 113 4.07 -6.16 14.58
N VAL A 114 4.11 -7.49 14.43
CA VAL A 114 3.92 -8.16 13.14
C VAL A 114 2.56 -7.81 12.54
N LEU A 115 1.49 -7.80 13.34
CA LEU A 115 0.14 -7.49 12.88
C LEU A 115 0.02 -6.04 12.38
N ILE A 116 0.65 -5.08 13.07
CA ILE A 116 0.70 -3.67 12.63
C ILE A 116 1.46 -3.53 11.32
N ILE A 117 2.60 -4.23 11.17
CA ILE A 117 3.38 -4.22 9.93
C ILE A 117 2.56 -4.82 8.78
N LEU A 118 1.90 -5.96 9.02
CA LEU A 118 1.02 -6.58 8.03
C LEU A 118 -0.14 -5.66 7.64
N PHE A 119 -0.77 -4.99 8.61
CA PHE A 119 -1.79 -3.98 8.35
C PHE A 119 -1.25 -2.86 7.44
N ALA A 120 -0.09 -2.30 7.77
CA ALA A 120 0.53 -1.24 6.98
C ALA A 120 0.85 -1.71 5.54
N GLN A 121 1.42 -2.90 5.40
CA GLN A 121 1.77 -3.52 4.11
C GLN A 121 0.54 -3.87 3.28
N VAL A 122 -0.57 -4.26 3.90
CA VAL A 122 -1.81 -4.59 3.18
C VAL A 122 -2.50 -3.32 2.72
N PHE A 123 -2.64 -2.31 3.58
CA PHE A 123 -3.55 -1.18 3.35
C PHE A 123 -2.90 0.17 3.06
N LEU A 124 -1.74 0.47 3.65
CA LEU A 124 -1.16 1.82 3.62
C LEU A 124 -0.16 1.98 2.48
N PHE A 125 0.87 1.12 2.44
CA PHE A 125 1.94 1.22 1.45
C PHE A 125 2.49 -0.15 1.07
N LYS A 126 3.15 -0.20 -0.09
CA LYS A 126 3.97 -1.33 -0.54
C LYS A 126 5.36 -0.84 -0.89
N THR A 127 6.36 -1.70 -0.74
CA THR A 127 7.67 -1.49 -1.35
C THR A 127 7.71 -2.19 -2.69
N ALA A 128 8.23 -1.53 -3.71
CA ALA A 128 8.39 -2.10 -5.05
C ALA A 128 9.79 -1.80 -5.58
N THR A 129 10.33 -2.71 -6.39
CA THR A 129 11.57 -2.51 -7.14
C THR A 129 11.22 -2.15 -8.57
N ILE A 130 11.83 -1.08 -9.07
CA ILE A 130 11.69 -0.63 -10.46
C ILE A 130 12.47 -1.59 -11.36
N VAL A 131 11.83 -2.01 -12.44
CA VAL A 131 12.43 -2.87 -13.47
C VAL A 131 12.26 -2.16 -14.81
N GLY A 132 13.35 -2.05 -15.57
CA GLY A 132 13.40 -1.40 -16.87
C GLY A 132 13.62 0.11 -16.84
N SER A 133 13.69 0.72 -18.03
CA SER A 133 14.16 2.10 -18.24
C SER A 133 13.05 3.11 -18.58
N SER A 134 11.77 2.69 -18.55
CA SER A 134 10.62 3.51 -18.98
C SER A 134 10.43 4.81 -18.17
N MET A 135 10.94 4.86 -16.94
CA MET A 135 10.85 6.02 -16.05
C MET A 135 12.18 6.76 -15.88
N GLU A 136 13.19 6.44 -16.68
CA GLU A 136 14.46 7.17 -16.66
C GLU A 136 14.30 8.60 -17.19
N PRO A 137 15.06 9.58 -16.67
CA PRO A 137 16.08 9.46 -15.62
C PRO A 137 15.53 9.56 -14.19
N THR A 138 14.21 9.67 -14.02
CA THR A 138 13.57 9.91 -12.72
C THR A 138 13.71 8.71 -11.79
N LEU A 139 13.38 7.52 -12.29
CA LEU A 139 13.52 6.23 -11.64
C LEU A 139 14.36 5.31 -12.51
N GLU A 140 15.43 4.77 -11.94
CA GLU A 140 16.36 3.88 -12.63
C GLU A 140 16.08 2.42 -12.29
N ASP A 141 16.50 1.51 -13.17
CA ASP A 141 16.42 0.07 -12.94
C ASP A 141 17.09 -0.32 -11.60
N GLY A 142 16.39 -1.13 -10.81
CA GLY A 142 16.82 -1.54 -9.47
C GLY A 142 16.50 -0.56 -8.35
N ASP A 143 15.91 0.61 -8.62
CA ASP A 143 15.46 1.51 -7.57
C ASP A 143 14.36 0.88 -6.70
N THR A 144 14.43 1.09 -5.39
CA THR A 144 13.38 0.63 -4.48
C THR A 144 12.58 1.81 -3.95
N VAL A 145 11.26 1.73 -4.12
CA VAL A 145 10.34 2.82 -3.86
C VAL A 145 9.19 2.43 -2.93
N PHE A 146 8.65 3.42 -2.23
CA PHE A 146 7.39 3.30 -1.50
C PHE A 146 6.22 3.72 -2.38
N VAL A 147 5.26 2.82 -2.49
CA VAL A 147 4.00 3.03 -3.19
C VAL A 147 2.88 3.18 -2.16
N PHE A 148 2.33 4.38 -2.05
CA PHE A 148 1.22 4.68 -1.15
C PHE A 148 -0.11 4.34 -1.82
N GLN A 149 -0.94 3.57 -1.12
CA GLN A 149 -2.19 3.05 -1.69
C GLN A 149 -3.37 3.99 -1.46
N ILE A 150 -3.38 4.72 -0.34
CA ILE A 150 -4.45 5.65 0.02
C ILE A 150 -4.18 7.02 -0.60
N HIS A 151 -5.11 7.50 -1.40
CA HIS A 151 -5.08 8.81 -2.05
C HIS A 151 -6.51 9.34 -2.21
N SER A 152 -6.69 10.65 -2.12
CA SER A 152 -8.01 11.27 -2.30
C SER A 152 -8.33 11.53 -3.77
N THR A 153 -7.35 12.01 -4.53
CA THR A 153 -7.50 12.36 -5.94
C THR A 153 -6.12 12.32 -6.58
N PHE A 154 -6.05 11.77 -7.78
CA PHE A 154 -4.85 11.83 -8.58
C PHE A 154 -4.59 13.25 -9.09
N LYS A 155 -3.30 13.59 -9.21
CA LYS A 155 -2.85 14.89 -9.71
C LYS A 155 -1.89 14.67 -10.86
N ARG A 156 -1.82 15.66 -11.75
CA ARG A 156 -0.83 15.71 -12.82
C ARG A 156 0.58 15.59 -12.24
N ASP A 157 1.48 15.02 -13.03
CA ASP A 157 2.88 14.75 -12.72
C ASP A 157 3.11 13.76 -11.58
N LYS A 158 2.07 13.11 -11.04
CA LYS A 158 2.27 12.03 -10.08
C LYS A 158 2.74 10.76 -10.78
N ILE A 159 3.77 10.15 -10.21
CA ILE A 159 4.20 8.81 -10.60
C ILE A 159 3.31 7.80 -9.88
N VAL A 160 2.73 6.89 -10.64
CA VAL A 160 1.78 5.90 -10.15
C VAL A 160 2.16 4.51 -10.61
N VAL A 161 1.68 3.53 -9.87
CA VAL A 161 1.72 2.13 -10.26
C VAL A 161 0.33 1.72 -10.71
N MET A 162 0.22 1.10 -11.88
CA MET A 162 -1.02 0.58 -12.44
C MET A 162 -0.96 -0.95 -12.60
N ASP A 163 -2.12 -1.60 -12.56
CA ASP A 163 -2.28 -3.00 -12.97
C ASP A 163 -2.31 -3.09 -14.50
N ALA A 164 -1.22 -3.58 -15.08
CA ALA A 164 -1.03 -3.66 -16.53
C ALA A 164 -1.78 -4.85 -17.15
N THR A 165 -2.31 -5.79 -16.35
CA THR A 165 -3.02 -6.97 -16.86
C THR A 165 -4.30 -6.63 -17.61
N PHE A 166 -4.88 -5.45 -17.37
CA PHE A 166 -6.06 -4.94 -18.05
C PHE A 166 -5.74 -4.08 -19.29
N TYR A 167 -4.46 -3.86 -19.59
CA TYR A 167 -4.01 -2.96 -20.65
C TYR A 167 -3.01 -3.65 -21.59
N PRO A 168 -3.47 -4.66 -22.36
CA PRO A 168 -2.71 -5.17 -23.48
C PRO A 168 -2.45 -4.07 -24.52
N ASP A 169 -1.51 -4.31 -25.44
CA ASP A 169 -1.24 -3.35 -26.52
C ASP A 169 -2.38 -3.31 -27.53
N ILE A 170 -2.53 -2.16 -28.18
CA ILE A 170 -3.50 -1.91 -29.24
C ILE A 170 -2.83 -2.13 -30.60
N ASN A 171 -3.51 -2.84 -31.49
CA ASN A 171 -3.08 -2.98 -32.88
C ASN A 171 -3.26 -1.64 -33.59
N SER A 172 -2.20 -1.08 -34.18
CA SER A 172 -2.26 0.25 -34.78
C SER A 172 -3.07 0.35 -36.09
N GLU A 173 -3.47 -0.78 -36.68
CA GLU A 173 -4.31 -0.81 -37.89
C GLU A 173 -5.78 -1.08 -37.57
N THR A 174 -6.06 -2.02 -36.65
CA THR A 174 -7.46 -2.39 -36.31
C THR A 174 -7.98 -1.66 -35.08
N PHE A 175 -7.10 -1.09 -34.25
CA PHE A 175 -7.39 -0.48 -32.96
C PHE A 175 -7.98 -1.42 -31.91
N ASP A 176 -7.94 -2.73 -32.15
CA ASP A 176 -8.31 -3.74 -31.17
C ASP A 176 -7.15 -4.06 -30.24
N TYR A 177 -7.50 -4.44 -29.01
CA TYR A 177 -6.55 -5.01 -28.05
C TYR A 177 -6.08 -6.39 -28.52
N TYR A 178 -4.77 -6.62 -28.50
CA TYR A 178 -4.19 -7.94 -28.77
C TYR A 178 -3.38 -8.41 -27.58
N GLU A 179 -3.44 -9.72 -27.31
CA GLU A 179 -2.76 -10.30 -26.16
C GLU A 179 -1.24 -10.02 -26.26
N SER A 180 -0.76 -9.21 -25.34
CA SER A 180 0.65 -8.85 -25.26
C SER A 180 1.38 -9.98 -24.54
N SER A 181 2.48 -10.46 -25.11
CA SER A 181 3.38 -11.45 -24.51
C SER A 181 4.08 -10.98 -23.23
N SER A 182 3.91 -9.70 -22.84
CA SER A 182 4.46 -9.18 -21.59
C SER A 182 3.77 -9.85 -20.39
N THR A 183 4.58 -10.59 -19.62
CA THR A 183 4.23 -11.17 -18.31
C THR A 183 4.18 -10.13 -17.19
N GLU A 184 4.47 -8.85 -17.49
CA GLU A 184 4.54 -7.80 -16.49
C GLU A 184 3.15 -7.43 -15.96
N LYS A 185 2.95 -7.66 -14.67
CA LYS A 185 1.69 -7.40 -13.99
C LYS A 185 1.47 -5.91 -13.66
N TYR A 186 2.55 -5.16 -13.45
CA TYR A 186 2.46 -3.78 -12.97
C TYR A 186 3.37 -2.87 -13.78
N TYR A 187 2.86 -1.69 -14.14
CA TYR A 187 3.66 -0.62 -14.74
C TYR A 187 3.77 0.57 -13.81
N VAL A 188 4.94 1.22 -13.83
CA VAL A 188 5.15 2.54 -13.21
C VAL A 188 5.15 3.59 -14.31
N LYS A 189 4.31 4.62 -14.19
CA LYS A 189 4.11 5.68 -15.18
C LYS A 189 3.78 7.01 -14.51
N ARG A 190 3.92 8.11 -15.23
CA ARG A 190 3.54 9.45 -14.79
C ARG A 190 2.18 9.84 -15.35
N ILE A 191 1.33 10.43 -14.50
CA ILE A 191 0.06 11.00 -14.92
C ILE A 191 0.32 12.30 -15.70
N GLN A 192 -0.04 12.31 -16.97
CA GLN A 192 0.13 13.45 -17.86
C GLN A 192 -1.19 14.16 -18.15
N ALA A 193 -2.32 13.45 -18.21
CA ALA A 193 -3.65 14.05 -18.30
C ALA A 193 -4.61 13.44 -17.27
N LEU A 194 -5.44 14.30 -16.70
CA LEU A 194 -6.52 14.02 -15.76
C LEU A 194 -7.88 14.06 -16.48
N PRO A 195 -8.95 13.51 -15.87
CA PRO A 195 -10.31 13.74 -16.33
C PRO A 195 -10.62 15.23 -16.61
N GLY A 196 -11.17 15.51 -17.79
CA GLY A 196 -11.52 16.86 -18.24
C GLY A 196 -10.38 17.64 -18.90
N ASP A 197 -9.14 17.15 -18.88
CA ASP A 197 -8.05 17.76 -19.64
C ASP A 197 -8.27 17.56 -21.15
N THR A 198 -7.84 18.53 -21.94
CA THR A 198 -7.83 18.43 -23.40
C THR A 198 -6.54 17.79 -23.89
N ILE A 199 -6.64 16.92 -24.89
CA ILE A 199 -5.51 16.30 -25.58
C ILE A 199 -5.61 16.60 -27.07
N ALA A 200 -4.51 17.07 -27.65
CA ALA A 200 -4.43 17.43 -29.05
C ALA A 200 -3.10 16.98 -29.65
N TYR A 201 -3.01 16.97 -30.97
CA TYR A 201 -1.77 16.68 -31.66
C TYR A 201 -1.52 17.62 -32.83
N VAL A 202 -0.25 17.78 -33.17
CA VAL A 202 0.18 18.50 -34.38
C VAL A 202 1.13 17.59 -35.17
N GLU A 203 0.85 17.42 -36.46
CA GLU A 203 1.73 16.69 -37.36
C GLU A 203 2.89 17.60 -37.82
N LYS A 204 4.13 17.17 -37.61
CA LYS A 204 5.34 17.88 -38.06
C LYS A 204 6.25 16.92 -38.81
N GLY A 205 6.17 16.97 -40.14
CA GLY A 205 6.92 16.07 -41.01
C GLY A 205 6.51 14.62 -40.76
N THR A 206 7.47 13.77 -40.35
CA THR A 206 7.21 12.36 -40.03
C THR A 206 6.84 12.11 -38.56
N ASN A 207 6.75 13.16 -37.74
CA ASN A 207 6.53 13.07 -36.31
C ASN A 207 5.17 13.65 -35.91
N LEU A 208 4.67 13.22 -34.76
CA LEU A 208 3.48 13.77 -34.12
C LEU A 208 3.85 14.41 -32.79
N GLU A 209 3.51 15.67 -32.60
CA GLU A 209 3.66 16.35 -31.32
C GLU A 209 2.37 16.22 -30.51
N LEU A 210 2.47 15.77 -29.26
CA LEU A 210 1.35 15.64 -28.33
C LEU A 210 1.27 16.89 -27.45
N TYR A 211 0.05 17.41 -27.31
CA TYR A 211 -0.29 18.56 -26.47
C TYR A 211 -1.36 18.18 -25.46
N ILE A 212 -1.27 18.72 -24.25
CA ILE A 212 -2.27 18.56 -23.20
C ILE A 212 -2.59 19.95 -22.65
N ASN A 213 -3.86 20.37 -22.66
CA ASN A 213 -4.28 21.73 -22.32
C ASN A 213 -3.44 22.80 -23.05
N ASP A 214 -3.28 22.61 -24.37
CA ASP A 214 -2.48 23.47 -25.26
C ASP A 214 -0.98 23.57 -24.93
N GLN A 215 -0.48 22.79 -23.96
CA GLN A 215 0.94 22.72 -23.62
C GLN A 215 1.59 21.54 -24.34
N PHE A 216 2.72 21.80 -25.00
CA PHE A 216 3.54 20.77 -25.61
C PHE A 216 4.06 19.79 -24.54
N VAL A 217 3.92 18.49 -24.79
CA VAL A 217 4.39 17.43 -23.88
C VAL A 217 5.57 16.67 -24.47
N GLN A 218 5.41 16.07 -25.64
CA GLN A 218 6.48 15.28 -26.26
C GLN A 218 6.26 15.05 -27.75
N VAL A 219 7.34 14.64 -28.43
CA VAL A 219 7.31 14.16 -29.80
C VAL A 219 7.13 12.63 -29.81
N ILE A 220 6.22 12.14 -30.65
CA ILE A 220 5.96 10.72 -30.90
C ILE A 220 6.53 10.36 -32.27
N LYS A 221 7.66 9.67 -32.27
CA LYS A 221 8.37 9.24 -33.49
C LYS A 221 7.83 7.91 -34.05
N ASN A 222 7.38 7.01 -33.18
CA ASN A 222 6.91 5.68 -33.56
C ASN A 222 5.56 5.77 -34.28
N ILE A 223 5.50 5.34 -35.54
CA ILE A 223 4.32 5.43 -36.41
C ILE A 223 3.10 4.70 -35.82
N ASN A 224 3.30 3.54 -35.19
CA ASN A 224 2.19 2.77 -34.59
C ASN A 224 1.58 3.57 -33.43
N TYR A 225 2.42 4.16 -32.58
CA TYR A 225 1.96 5.03 -31.49
C TYR A 225 1.27 6.29 -32.01
N GLN A 226 1.73 6.86 -33.14
CA GLN A 226 1.03 7.99 -33.76
C GLN A 226 -0.39 7.60 -34.17
N LYS A 227 -0.58 6.46 -34.83
CA LYS A 227 -1.90 5.98 -35.24
C LYS A 227 -2.83 5.78 -34.03
N ILE A 228 -2.34 5.11 -32.99
CA ILE A 228 -3.11 4.84 -31.76
C ILE A 228 -3.50 6.15 -31.07
N VAL A 229 -2.57 7.10 -30.93
CA VAL A 229 -2.86 8.40 -30.31
C VAL A 229 -3.86 9.22 -31.11
N LYS A 230 -3.76 9.24 -32.45
CA LYS A 230 -4.75 9.91 -33.31
C LYS A 230 -6.14 9.29 -33.13
N HIS A 231 -6.22 7.97 -33.13
CA HIS A 231 -7.48 7.26 -32.90
C HIS A 231 -8.05 7.55 -31.52
N LEU A 232 -7.22 7.49 -30.48
CA LEU A 232 -7.62 7.79 -29.11
C LEU A 232 -8.18 9.20 -28.97
N ILE A 233 -7.49 10.20 -29.51
CA ILE A 233 -7.92 11.61 -29.45
C ILE A 233 -9.27 11.79 -30.15
N ALA A 234 -9.47 11.13 -31.29
CA ALA A 234 -10.74 11.16 -32.00
C ALA A 234 -11.87 10.44 -31.23
N GLU A 235 -11.59 9.31 -30.59
CA GLU A 235 -12.55 8.53 -29.80
C GLU A 235 -13.11 9.34 -28.62
N VAL A 236 -12.26 10.14 -27.97
CA VAL A 236 -12.64 10.94 -26.79
C VAL A 236 -12.97 12.39 -27.12
N ASP A 237 -13.09 12.74 -28.40
CA ASP A 237 -13.32 14.11 -28.89
C ASP A 237 -12.34 15.13 -28.27
N GLY A 238 -11.09 14.72 -28.11
CA GLY A 238 -10.02 15.53 -27.53
C GLY A 238 -10.15 15.80 -26.03
N VAL A 239 -11.11 15.23 -25.29
CA VAL A 239 -11.28 15.46 -23.85
C VAL A 239 -11.17 14.15 -23.06
N ILE A 240 -10.31 14.11 -22.05
CA ILE A 240 -10.16 12.90 -21.22
C ILE A 240 -11.47 12.62 -20.44
N PRO A 241 -12.08 11.43 -20.61
CA PRO A 241 -13.32 11.09 -19.91
C PRO A 241 -13.17 11.00 -18.39
N HIS A 242 -14.29 11.12 -17.68
CA HIS A 242 -14.33 10.91 -16.23
C HIS A 242 -13.77 9.53 -15.83
N GLY A 243 -12.94 9.52 -14.78
CA GLY A 243 -12.32 8.30 -14.25
C GLY A 243 -11.23 7.68 -15.13
N LYS A 244 -10.80 8.34 -16.22
CA LYS A 244 -9.70 7.91 -17.08
C LYS A 244 -8.52 8.88 -16.99
N TYR A 245 -7.31 8.36 -17.23
CA TYR A 245 -6.06 9.10 -17.14
C TYR A 245 -5.15 8.76 -18.32
N LEU A 246 -4.39 9.74 -18.81
CA LEU A 246 -3.30 9.52 -19.76
C LEU A 246 -2.01 9.34 -18.98
N LEU A 247 -1.39 8.17 -19.05
CA LEU A 247 -0.16 7.84 -18.34
C LEU A 247 0.99 7.69 -19.34
N LEU A 248 2.10 8.41 -19.13
CA LEU A 248 3.30 8.31 -19.97
C LEU A 248 4.53 7.95 -19.12
N GLY A 249 5.48 7.25 -19.71
CA GLY A 249 6.79 7.08 -19.09
C GLY A 249 7.67 8.30 -19.34
N ASP A 250 8.56 8.60 -18.40
CA ASP A 250 9.49 9.73 -18.52
C ASP A 250 10.53 9.50 -19.63
N ASN A 251 10.85 8.23 -19.91
CA ASN A 251 11.63 7.83 -21.08
C ASN A 251 10.72 7.45 -22.24
N SER A 252 10.32 8.45 -23.03
CA SER A 252 9.35 8.30 -24.11
C SER A 252 9.73 7.25 -25.16
N ASP A 253 11.02 7.03 -25.41
CA ASP A 253 11.51 6.11 -26.44
C ASP A 253 11.55 4.64 -25.95
N ALA A 254 11.60 4.40 -24.62
CA ALA A 254 11.65 3.07 -24.00
C ALA A 254 10.38 2.70 -23.22
N SER A 255 9.30 3.47 -23.39
CA SER A 255 8.09 3.35 -22.57
C SER A 255 6.93 2.72 -23.35
N LYS A 256 6.45 1.58 -22.84
CA LYS A 256 5.11 1.06 -23.12
C LYS A 256 4.10 1.75 -22.20
N ASP A 257 3.31 2.66 -22.75
CA ASP A 257 2.42 3.55 -21.99
C ASP A 257 1.10 3.84 -22.74
N SER A 258 0.35 4.87 -22.36
CA SER A 258 -0.95 5.17 -22.96
C SER A 258 -0.91 5.40 -24.48
N ARG A 259 0.28 5.63 -25.07
CA ARG A 259 0.45 5.68 -26.52
C ARG A 259 0.33 4.31 -27.20
N SER A 260 0.45 3.23 -26.46
CA SER A 260 0.34 1.85 -26.98
C SER A 260 -0.91 1.13 -26.49
N PHE A 261 -1.39 1.41 -25.27
CA PHE A 261 -2.53 0.73 -24.66
C PHE A 261 -3.72 1.63 -24.32
N GLY A 262 -3.66 2.93 -24.65
CA GLY A 262 -4.76 3.87 -24.43
C GLY A 262 -4.87 4.41 -22.99
N LEU A 263 -6.04 4.95 -22.65
CA LEU A 263 -6.29 5.58 -21.36
C LEU A 263 -6.50 4.57 -20.23
N VAL A 264 -6.05 4.92 -19.03
CA VAL A 264 -6.12 4.07 -17.85
C VAL A 264 -7.27 4.49 -16.95
N GLU A 265 -8.17 3.57 -16.67
CA GLU A 265 -9.20 3.69 -15.63
C GLU A 265 -8.61 3.83 -14.22
N GLU A 266 -9.18 4.73 -13.43
CA GLU A 266 -8.76 5.05 -12.06
C GLU A 266 -8.65 3.81 -11.16
N LYS A 267 -9.58 2.88 -11.32
CA LYS A 267 -9.65 1.65 -10.51
C LYS A 267 -8.44 0.73 -10.71
N HIS A 268 -7.75 0.87 -11.84
CA HIS A 268 -6.53 0.11 -12.14
C HIS A 268 -5.25 0.85 -11.74
N ILE A 269 -5.35 2.09 -11.23
CA ILE A 269 -4.22 2.80 -10.61
C ILE A 269 -4.17 2.40 -9.13
N LEU A 270 -3.11 1.70 -8.74
CA LEU A 270 -3.00 1.00 -7.46
C LEU A 270 -2.38 1.85 -6.35
N GLY A 271 -1.55 2.82 -6.71
CA GLY A 271 -0.94 3.73 -5.74
C GLY A 271 0.06 4.71 -6.34
N ILE A 272 0.53 5.62 -5.50
CA ILE A 272 1.41 6.73 -5.86
C ILE A 272 2.83 6.45 -5.36
N VAL A 273 3.81 6.62 -6.22
CA VAL A 273 5.23 6.59 -5.89
C VAL A 273 5.64 8.00 -5.43
N ASN A 274 6.03 8.13 -4.17
CA ASN A 274 6.47 9.44 -3.62
C ASN A 274 7.91 9.42 -3.11
N PHE A 275 8.47 8.25 -2.80
CA PHE A 275 9.73 8.16 -2.07
C PHE A 275 10.57 6.99 -2.57
N ARG A 276 11.86 7.26 -2.81
CA ARG A 276 12.89 6.27 -3.16
C ARG A 276 13.89 6.19 -2.01
N PHE A 277 14.25 4.97 -1.60
CA PHE A 277 15.19 4.76 -0.49
C PHE A 277 16.50 4.06 -0.89
N SER A 278 16.66 3.70 -2.17
CA SER A 278 17.85 3.08 -2.75
C SER A 278 18.96 4.13 -3.04
N ARG A 279 19.63 4.02 -4.20
CA ARG A 279 20.85 4.75 -4.58
C ARG A 279 20.71 6.27 -4.52
N LYS A 280 19.54 6.80 -4.89
CA LYS A 280 19.22 8.24 -4.84
C LYS A 280 18.09 8.48 -3.82
N PHE A 281 18.43 8.41 -2.54
CA PHE A 281 17.48 8.60 -1.43
C PHE A 281 16.75 9.95 -1.51
N GLY A 282 15.42 9.92 -1.46
CA GLY A 282 14.62 11.15 -1.39
C GLY A 282 13.23 11.04 -2.01
N PHE A 283 12.53 12.17 -2.01
CA PHE A 283 11.25 12.30 -2.70
C PHE A 283 11.45 12.21 -4.21
N VAL A 284 10.58 11.44 -4.85
CA VAL A 284 10.52 11.34 -6.30
C VAL A 284 9.52 12.38 -6.79
N LYS A 285 9.95 13.24 -7.72
CA LYS A 285 9.12 14.29 -8.31
C LYS A 285 8.93 14.06 -9.79
#